data_AF-A0A9E2IA40-F1
#
_entry.id   AF-A0A9E2IA40-F1
#
_cell.length_a   1.000
_cell.length_b   1.000
_cell.length_c   1.000
_cell.angle_alpha   90.00
_cell.angle_beta   90.00
_cell.angle_gamma   90.00
#
_symmetry.space_group_name_H-M   'P 1'
#
loop_
_entity.id
_entity.type
_entity.pdbx_description
1 polymer ?
#
loop_
_entity_poly.entity_id
_entity_poly.type
_entity_poly.pdbx_seq_one_letter_code
_entity_poly.pdbx_strand_id
1 'polypeptide(L)'
;MREKDCKIISVLFVLFILDLIKPFNYSLRAEFLFLGIIFLSLNYRFWFSFVLSIIFGYLKDSFGLEAIPLNLIEFSLFSALIHYFLLHFHKIPVRIFIVFAAIIIHIVLQAAHIRRIFPLFSLLFFIHSSLIFFLINYLLKKWIRISSAEYI
;
A
#
# COMPACT_ATOMS: atom_id res chain seq x y z
N MET A 1 -23.24 -0.57 0.59
CA MET A 1 -21.88 -0.28 0.07
C MET A 1 -22.01 0.79 -1.00
N ARG A 2 -21.23 1.88 -0.95
CA ARG A 2 -21.34 2.97 -1.94
C ARG A 2 -20.59 2.59 -3.21
N GLU A 3 -20.93 3.20 -4.35
CA GLU A 3 -20.24 2.97 -5.63
C GLU A 3 -18.70 3.17 -5.52
N LYS A 4 -18.28 4.20 -4.76
CA LYS A 4 -16.86 4.49 -4.47
C LYS A 4 -16.17 3.34 -3.70
N ASP A 5 -16.92 2.61 -2.86
CA ASP A 5 -16.40 1.51 -2.04
C ASP A 5 -16.21 0.25 -2.91
N CYS A 6 -17.13 -0.02 -3.85
CA CYS A 6 -16.97 -1.12 -4.81
C CYS A 6 -15.75 -0.89 -5.72
N LYS A 7 -15.59 0.33 -6.24
CA LYS A 7 -14.48 0.69 -7.13
C LYS A 7 -13.11 0.45 -6.49
N ILE A 8 -12.94 0.83 -5.22
CA ILE A 8 -11.66 0.66 -4.54
C ILE A 8 -11.38 -0.80 -4.21
N ILE A 9 -12.39 -1.60 -3.88
CA ILE A 9 -12.24 -3.06 -3.71
C ILE A 9 -11.79 -3.69 -5.02
N SER A 10 -12.42 -3.33 -6.15
CA SER A 10 -11.99 -3.80 -7.47
C SER A 10 -10.55 -3.41 -7.80
N VAL A 11 -10.13 -2.20 -7.46
CA VAL A 11 -8.75 -1.73 -7.65
C VAL A 11 -7.77 -2.55 -6.81
N LEU A 12 -8.05 -2.74 -5.52
CA LEU A 12 -7.20 -3.56 -4.65
C LEU A 12 -7.09 -4.99 -5.16
N PHE A 13 -8.18 -5.53 -5.71
CA PHE A 13 -8.17 -6.86 -6.33
C PHE A 13 -7.27 -6.91 -7.58
N VAL A 14 -7.33 -5.89 -8.45
CA VAL A 14 -6.42 -5.78 -9.60
C VAL A 14 -4.96 -5.66 -9.14
N LEU A 15 -4.68 -4.83 -8.13
CA LEU A 15 -3.32 -4.68 -7.57
C LEU A 15 -2.81 -5.99 -6.95
N PHE A 16 -3.69 -6.75 -6.28
CA PHE A 16 -3.37 -8.07 -5.76
C PHE A 16 -3.01 -9.06 -6.87
N ILE A 17 -3.79 -9.11 -7.96
CA ILE A 17 -3.48 -9.95 -9.12
C ILE A 17 -2.14 -9.54 -9.74
N LEU A 18 -1.85 -8.25 -9.85
CA LEU A 18 -0.56 -7.77 -10.36
C LEU A 18 0.62 -8.25 -9.51
N ASP A 19 0.47 -8.26 -8.18
CA ASP A 19 1.49 -8.82 -7.29
C ASP A 19 1.68 -10.33 -7.48
N LEU A 20 0.61 -11.09 -7.75
CA LEU A 20 0.69 -12.53 -8.02
C LEU A 20 1.33 -12.88 -9.37
N ILE A 21 1.20 -12.01 -10.38
CA ILE A 21 1.79 -12.22 -11.72
C ILE A 21 3.26 -11.76 -11.78
N LYS A 22 3.67 -10.86 -10.88
CA LYS A 22 5.04 -10.37 -10.78
C LYS A 22 6.17 -11.43 -10.73
N PRO A 23 6.04 -12.60 -10.06
CA PRO A 23 7.09 -13.65 -10.08
C PRO A 23 7.45 -14.17 -11.49
N PHE A 24 6.69 -13.86 -12.53
CA PHE A 24 6.95 -14.25 -13.92
C PHE A 24 7.86 -13.28 -14.70
N ASN A 25 9.07 -12.97 -14.18
CA ASN A 25 10.14 -12.20 -14.86
C ASN A 25 9.95 -10.67 -15.05
N TYR A 26 9.07 -10.00 -14.29
CA TYR A 26 9.00 -8.54 -14.35
C TYR A 26 10.14 -7.88 -13.56
N SER A 27 10.89 -6.95 -14.20
CA SER A 27 11.92 -6.13 -13.53
C SER A 27 11.35 -5.09 -12.56
N LEU A 28 10.02 -4.91 -12.55
CA LEU A 28 9.33 -4.03 -11.61
C LEU A 28 9.42 -4.63 -10.21
N ARG A 29 10.08 -3.92 -9.30
CA ARG A 29 10.30 -4.40 -7.93
C ARG A 29 9.23 -3.96 -6.93
N ALA A 30 8.33 -3.06 -7.29
CA ALA A 30 7.30 -2.52 -6.40
C ALA A 30 6.23 -3.54 -6.00
N GLU A 31 5.68 -3.40 -4.79
CA GLU A 31 4.53 -4.20 -4.32
C GLU A 31 3.24 -3.37 -4.48
N PHE A 32 2.43 -3.75 -5.46
CA PHE A 32 1.28 -2.99 -5.91
C PHE A 32 0.18 -2.94 -4.85
N LEU A 33 -0.09 -4.06 -4.19
CA LEU A 33 -1.11 -4.15 -3.17
C LEU A 33 -0.76 -3.31 -1.94
N PHE A 34 0.52 -3.33 -1.52
CA PHE A 34 1.01 -2.50 -0.43
C PHE A 34 0.78 -1.00 -0.70
N LEU A 35 1.14 -0.54 -1.91
CA LEU A 35 0.86 0.84 -2.34
C LEU A 35 -0.64 1.15 -2.37
N GLY A 36 -1.46 0.18 -2.76
CA GLY A 36 -2.92 0.25 -2.71
C GLY A 36 -3.44 0.45 -1.28
N ILE A 37 -2.90 -0.28 -0.30
CA ILE A 37 -3.26 -0.14 1.12
C ILE A 37 -2.83 1.23 1.67
N ILE A 38 -1.64 1.73 1.31
CA ILE A 38 -1.24 3.10 1.68
C ILE A 38 -2.23 4.11 1.09
N PHE A 39 -2.56 3.98 -0.20
CA PHE A 39 -3.51 4.88 -0.85
C PHE A 39 -4.89 4.85 -0.16
N LEU A 40 -5.40 3.65 0.14
CA LEU A 40 -6.66 3.47 0.84
C LEU A 40 -6.61 4.15 2.21
N SER A 41 -5.53 3.93 2.96
CA SER A 41 -5.34 4.48 4.31
C SER A 41 -5.24 6.00 4.34
N LEU A 42 -4.78 6.60 3.25
CA LEU A 42 -4.69 8.05 3.14
C LEU A 42 -6.02 8.70 2.78
N ASN A 43 -6.94 7.99 2.11
CA ASN A 43 -8.09 8.61 1.43
C ASN A 43 -9.47 8.09 1.87
N TYR A 44 -9.52 7.04 2.70
CA TYR A 44 -10.76 6.44 3.19
C TYR A 44 -10.83 6.43 4.72
N ARG A 45 -12.00 6.09 5.27
CA ARG A 45 -12.21 5.99 6.72
C ARG A 45 -11.42 4.83 7.31
N PHE A 46 -10.94 5.02 8.55
CA PHE A 46 -10.15 4.04 9.30
C PHE A 46 -10.71 2.62 9.23
N TRP A 47 -11.95 2.42 9.69
CA TRP A 47 -12.56 1.09 9.74
C TRP A 47 -12.60 0.39 8.37
N PHE A 48 -12.94 1.14 7.32
CA PHE A 48 -13.00 0.59 5.97
C PHE A 48 -11.60 0.22 5.46
N SER A 49 -10.62 1.10 5.67
CA SER A 49 -9.24 0.85 5.30
C SER A 49 -8.62 -0.34 6.05
N PHE A 50 -8.85 -0.40 7.37
CA PHE A 50 -8.29 -1.40 8.26
C PHE A 50 -8.86 -2.79 8.00
N VAL A 51 -10.17 -2.91 7.78
CA VAL A 51 -10.79 -4.20 7.42
C VAL A 51 -10.25 -4.70 6.08
N LEU A 52 -10.17 -3.83 5.08
CA LEU A 52 -9.62 -4.22 3.78
C LEU A 52 -8.13 -4.56 3.85
N SER A 53 -7.34 -3.86 4.67
CA SER A 53 -5.92 -4.18 4.83
C SER A 53 -5.70 -5.54 5.48
N ILE A 54 -6.55 -5.94 6.44
CA ILE A 54 -6.54 -7.30 6.99
C ILE A 54 -6.93 -8.34 5.94
N ILE A 55 -8.03 -8.13 5.21
CA ILE A 55 -8.52 -9.09 4.20
C ILE A 55 -7.46 -9.29 3.12
N PHE A 56 -6.95 -8.22 2.55
CA PHE A 56 -5.96 -8.29 1.47
C PHE A 56 -4.57 -8.73 1.97
N GLY A 57 -4.21 -8.42 3.21
CA GLY A 57 -3.01 -8.96 3.85
C GLY A 57 -3.10 -10.47 4.03
N TYR A 58 -4.24 -10.98 4.54
CA TYR A 58 -4.50 -12.41 4.66
C TYR A 58 -4.45 -13.13 3.31
N LEU A 59 -5.09 -12.55 2.29
CA LEU A 59 -5.05 -13.10 0.92
C LEU A 59 -3.61 -13.14 0.40
N LYS A 60 -2.84 -12.07 0.58
CA LYS A 60 -1.45 -12.03 0.13
C LYS A 60 -0.58 -13.08 0.82
N ASP A 61 -0.73 -13.27 2.12
CA ASP A 61 0.00 -14.32 2.83
C ASP A 61 -0.45 -15.73 2.41
N SER A 62 -1.76 -15.92 2.17
CA SER A 62 -2.31 -17.23 1.80
C SER A 62 -1.93 -17.69 0.40
N PHE A 63 -1.78 -16.74 -0.54
CA PHE A 63 -1.35 -17.02 -1.91
C PHE A 63 0.17 -16.83 -2.09
N GLY A 64 0.84 -16.23 -1.13
CA GLY A 64 2.29 -16.13 -1.06
C GLY A 64 2.93 -17.48 -0.73
N LEU A 65 4.21 -17.63 -1.06
CA LEU A 65 5.01 -18.81 -0.70
C LEU A 65 5.71 -18.65 0.66
N GLU A 66 5.35 -17.63 1.43
CA GLU A 66 6.01 -17.27 2.68
C GLU A 66 5.40 -18.02 3.86
N ALA A 67 6.25 -18.57 4.74
CA ALA A 67 5.80 -19.39 5.86
C ALA A 67 5.23 -18.59 7.05
N ILE A 68 5.49 -17.27 7.09
CA ILE A 68 5.09 -16.38 8.18
C ILE A 68 4.12 -15.34 7.60
N PRO A 69 2.97 -15.08 8.24
CA PRO A 69 1.97 -14.14 7.74
C PRO A 69 2.40 -12.68 8.01
N LEU A 70 3.46 -12.24 7.33
CA LEU A 70 4.08 -10.94 7.53
C LEU A 70 3.21 -9.82 6.92
N ASN A 71 2.57 -10.04 5.76
CA ASN A 71 1.80 -9.00 5.08
C ASN A 71 0.52 -8.64 5.84
N LEU A 72 -0.15 -9.61 6.46
CA LEU A 72 -1.33 -9.35 7.30
C LEU A 72 -1.00 -8.40 8.46
N ILE A 73 0.09 -8.68 9.17
CA ILE A 73 0.54 -7.86 10.29
C ILE A 73 0.99 -6.50 9.78
N GLU A 74 1.80 -6.47 8.72
CA GLU A 74 2.35 -5.26 8.15
C GLU A 74 1.25 -4.32 7.62
N PHE A 75 0.31 -4.82 6.83
CA PHE A 75 -0.75 -4.01 6.23
C PHE A 75 -1.74 -3.46 7.25
N SER A 76 -2.09 -4.27 8.25
CA SER A 76 -2.94 -3.82 9.36
C SER A 76 -2.25 -2.74 10.20
N LEU A 77 -0.97 -2.94 10.53
CA LEU A 77 -0.16 -1.97 11.27
C LEU A 77 -0.01 -0.65 10.51
N PHE A 78 0.33 -0.69 9.22
CA PHE A 78 0.45 0.53 8.42
C PHE A 78 -0.87 1.26 8.28
N SER A 79 -1.98 0.56 8.05
CA SER A 79 -3.30 1.21 8.00
C SER A 79 -3.61 1.94 9.30
N ALA A 80 -3.32 1.34 10.46
CA ALA A 80 -3.50 1.97 11.75
C ALA A 80 -2.57 3.18 11.97
N LEU A 81 -1.27 3.02 11.69
CA LEU A 81 -0.28 4.08 11.85
C LEU A 81 -0.59 5.30 10.97
N ILE A 82 -0.90 5.07 9.69
CA ILE A 82 -1.22 6.16 8.76
C ILE A 82 -2.39 6.98 9.30
N HIS A 83 -3.48 6.33 9.74
CA HIS A 83 -4.61 7.04 10.32
C HIS A 83 -4.26 7.77 11.62
N TYR A 84 -3.47 7.15 12.48
CA TYR A 84 -3.00 7.79 13.71
C TYR A 84 -2.21 9.08 13.41
N PHE A 85 -1.30 9.03 12.44
CA PHE A 85 -0.53 10.21 12.03
C PHE A 85 -1.40 11.27 11.36
N LEU A 86 -2.36 10.88 10.51
CA LEU A 86 -3.29 11.82 9.87
C LEU A 86 -4.19 12.52 10.90
N LEU A 87 -4.57 11.83 11.98
CA LEU A 87 -5.37 12.40 13.06
C LEU A 87 -4.62 13.48 13.85
N HIS A 88 -3.29 13.45 13.87
CA HIS A 88 -2.46 14.46 14.54
C HIS A 88 -1.91 15.51 13.57
N PHE A 89 -1.70 15.15 12.30
CA PHE A 89 -1.00 15.98 11.32
C PHE A 89 -1.69 15.98 9.96
N HIS A 90 -2.25 17.14 9.58
CA HIS A 90 -3.16 17.23 8.44
C HIS A 90 -2.52 17.84 7.17
N LYS A 91 -1.27 18.31 7.27
CA LYS A 91 -0.63 19.05 6.18
C LYS A 91 -0.19 18.12 5.05
N ILE A 92 -0.32 18.59 3.80
CA ILE A 92 0.15 17.91 2.57
C ILE A 92 1.57 17.33 2.69
N PRO A 93 2.60 18.06 3.17
CA PRO A 93 3.95 17.51 3.33
C PRO A 93 4.00 16.28 4.25
N VAL A 94 3.11 16.20 5.24
CA VAL A 94 3.09 15.06 6.17
C VAL A 94 2.56 13.81 5.49
N ARG A 95 1.57 13.94 4.60
CA ARG A 95 1.07 12.80 3.80
C ARG A 95 2.17 12.20 2.93
N ILE A 96 2.97 13.06 2.29
CA ILE A 96 4.11 12.65 1.47
C ILE A 96 5.17 11.95 2.34
N PHE A 97 5.50 12.54 3.50
CA PHE A 97 6.43 11.95 4.46
C PHE A 97 5.98 10.56 4.93
N ILE A 98 4.70 10.40 5.28
CA ILE A 98 4.12 9.11 5.70
C ILE A 98 4.29 8.04 4.61
N VAL A 99 4.03 8.39 3.34
CA VAL A 99 4.20 7.45 2.21
C VAL A 99 5.65 7.00 2.11
N PHE A 100 6.61 7.93 2.12
CA PHE A 100 8.02 7.59 2.03
C PHE A 100 8.50 6.79 3.23
N ALA A 101 8.09 7.17 4.44
CA ALA A 101 8.41 6.42 5.66
C ALA A 101 7.86 4.99 5.59
N ALA A 102 6.62 4.81 5.12
CA ALA A 102 6.02 3.49 4.97
C ALA A 102 6.78 2.62 3.97
N ILE A 103 7.16 3.18 2.81
CA ILE A 103 7.96 2.47 1.81
C ILE A 103 9.33 2.09 2.38
N ILE A 104 10.01 2.99 3.10
CA ILE A 104 11.33 2.70 3.70
C ILE A 104 11.22 1.58 4.76
N ILE A 105 10.24 1.67 5.67
CA ILE A 105 10.04 0.67 6.71
C ILE A 105 9.75 -0.70 6.07
N HIS A 106 8.87 -0.75 5.07
CA HIS A 106 8.57 -1.99 4.35
C HIS A 106 9.80 -2.60 3.68
N ILE A 107 10.64 -1.80 3.03
CA ILE A 107 11.92 -2.27 2.46
C ILE A 107 12.82 -2.87 3.55
N VAL A 108 12.92 -2.22 4.71
CA VAL A 108 13.76 -2.68 5.82
C VAL A 108 13.22 -4.00 6.39
N LEU A 109 11.91 -4.12 6.59
CA LEU A 109 11.27 -5.34 7.08
C LEU A 109 11.45 -6.51 6.10
N GLN A 110 11.23 -6.28 4.81
CA GLN A 110 11.41 -7.31 3.79
C GLN A 110 12.89 -7.73 3.64
N ALA A 111 13.82 -6.78 3.68
CA ALA A 111 15.25 -7.08 3.64
C ALA A 111 15.70 -7.92 4.84
N ALA A 112 15.17 -7.62 6.04
CA ALA A 112 15.43 -8.40 7.24
C ALA A 112 14.84 -9.81 7.15
N HIS A 113 13.63 -9.95 6.59
CA HIS A 113 12.94 -11.23 6.43
C HIS A 113 13.67 -12.17 5.46
N ILE A 114 14.05 -11.65 4.29
CA ILE A 114 14.69 -12.43 3.21
C ILE A 114 16.20 -12.66 3.48
N ARG A 115 16.75 -12.06 4.56
CA ARG A 115 18.19 -12.09 4.94
C ARG A 115 19.14 -11.68 3.81
N ARG A 116 18.66 -10.90 2.83
CA ARG A 116 19.44 -10.41 1.68
C ARG A 116 19.50 -8.89 1.71
N ILE A 117 20.64 -8.36 2.10
CA ILE A 117 20.90 -6.92 2.15
C ILE A 117 21.67 -6.55 0.87
N PHE A 118 20.98 -6.39 -0.26
CA PHE A 118 21.58 -5.83 -1.47
C PHE A 118 21.17 -4.35 -1.60
N PRO A 119 22.08 -3.38 -1.36
CA PRO A 119 21.73 -1.96 -1.30
C PRO A 119 21.22 -1.38 -2.64
N LEU A 120 21.71 -1.89 -3.78
CA LEU A 120 21.21 -1.53 -5.11
C LEU A 120 19.77 -2.01 -5.35
N PHE A 121 19.35 -3.08 -4.65
CA PHE A 121 17.97 -3.58 -4.75
C PHE A 121 16.98 -2.60 -4.12
N SER A 122 17.34 -2.03 -2.99
CA SER A 122 16.52 -1.11 -2.20
C SER A 122 16.27 0.23 -2.92
N LEU A 123 17.24 0.76 -3.67
CA LEU A 123 17.09 2.06 -4.35
C LEU A 123 16.16 1.98 -5.56
N LEU A 124 16.33 0.96 -6.41
CA LEU A 124 15.41 0.70 -7.53
C LEU A 124 13.99 0.39 -7.07
N PHE A 125 13.84 -0.37 -5.98
CA PHE A 125 12.54 -0.60 -5.37
C PHE A 125 11.90 0.72 -4.93
N PHE A 126 12.65 1.56 -4.22
CA PHE A 126 12.15 2.85 -3.75
C PHE A 126 11.68 3.75 -4.89
N ILE A 127 12.47 3.87 -5.97
CA ILE A 127 12.11 4.66 -7.15
C ILE A 127 10.85 4.11 -7.82
N HIS A 128 10.79 2.80 -8.10
CA HIS A 128 9.63 2.18 -8.73
C HIS A 128 8.37 2.33 -7.87
N SER A 129 8.46 2.04 -6.57
CA SER A 129 7.34 2.15 -5.64
C SER A 129 6.83 3.58 -5.53
N SER A 130 7.73 4.56 -5.48
CA SER A 130 7.36 5.98 -5.44
C SER A 130 6.65 6.42 -6.73
N LEU A 131 7.21 6.11 -7.91
CA LEU A 131 6.61 6.45 -9.20
C LEU A 131 5.24 5.82 -9.38
N ILE A 132 5.12 4.53 -9.08
CA ILE A 132 3.86 3.79 -9.19
C ILE A 132 2.84 4.33 -8.20
N PHE A 133 3.24 4.67 -6.97
CA PHE A 133 2.34 5.26 -6.00
C PHE A 133 1.75 6.58 -6.51
N PHE A 134 2.57 7.48 -7.05
CA PHE A 134 2.08 8.74 -7.61
C PHE A 134 1.15 8.51 -8.80
N LEU A 135 1.46 7.54 -9.67
CA LEU A 135 0.62 7.17 -10.81
C LEU A 135 -0.74 6.62 -10.36
N ILE A 136 -0.73 5.65 -9.43
CA ILE A 136 -1.95 5.08 -8.83
C ILE A 136 -2.76 6.18 -8.15
N ASN A 137 -2.13 7.01 -7.33
CA ASN A 137 -2.79 8.10 -6.62
C ASN A 137 -3.46 9.09 -7.59
N TYR A 138 -2.78 9.46 -8.68
CA TYR A 138 -3.35 10.32 -9.72
C TYR A 138 -4.54 9.67 -10.44
N LEU A 139 -4.37 8.45 -10.92
CA LEU A 139 -5.40 7.72 -11.66
C LEU A 139 -6.64 7.46 -10.79
N LEU A 140 -6.45 7.02 -9.55
CA LEU A 140 -7.54 6.70 -8.63
C LEU A 140 -8.28 7.95 -8.16
N LYS A 141 -7.58 9.06 -7.87
CA LYS A 141 -8.26 10.32 -7.54
C LYS A 141 -9.15 10.79 -8.69
N LYS A 142 -8.66 10.71 -9.93
CA LYS A 142 -9.42 11.08 -11.13
C LYS A 142 -10.60 10.15 -11.36
N TRP A 143 -10.42 8.84 -11.20
CA TRP A 143 -11.44 7.83 -11.52
C TRP A 143 -12.53 7.72 -10.45
N ILE A 144 -12.14 7.74 -9.17
CA ILE A 144 -13.07 7.62 -8.03
C ILE A 144 -13.68 8.99 -7.65
N ARG A 145 -13.22 10.08 -8.29
CA ARG A 145 -13.59 11.47 -7.97
C ARG A 145 -13.46 11.74 -6.48
N ILE A 146 -12.32 11.36 -5.90
CA ILE A 146 -12.01 11.65 -4.51
C ILE A 146 -11.56 13.11 -4.46
N SER A 147 -12.49 14.01 -4.14
CA SER A 147 -12.13 15.40 -3.86
C SER A 147 -11.43 15.43 -2.50
N SER A 148 -10.21 15.98 -2.47
CA SER A 148 -9.42 16.14 -1.23
C SER A 148 -10.08 17.05 -0.18
N ALA A 149 -11.30 17.55 -0.44
CA ALA A 149 -12.10 18.41 0.42
C ALA A 149 -13.26 17.70 1.16
N GLU A 150 -13.53 16.41 0.93
CA GLU A 150 -14.71 15.73 1.50
C GLU A 150 -14.49 15.04 2.85
N TYR A 151 -13.36 15.25 3.52
CA TYR A 151 -13.08 14.67 4.83
C TYR A 151 -12.69 15.76 5.83
N ILE A 152 -13.71 16.55 6.19
CA ILE A 152 -13.84 17.21 7.50
C ILE A 152 -14.83 16.35 8.28
#